data_AF-A0A5E4T7M3-F1
#
_entry.id   AF-A0A5E4T7M3-F1
#
_cell.length_a   1.000
_cell.length_b   1.000
_cell.length_c   1.000
_cell.angle_alpha   90.00
_cell.angle_beta   90.00
_cell.angle_gamma   90.00
#
_symmetry.space_group_name_H-M   'P 1'
#
loop_
_entity.id
_entity.type
_entity.pdbx_description
1 polymer ?
#
loop_
_entity_poly.entity_id
_entity_poly.type
_entity_poly.pdbx_seq_one_letter_code
_entity_poly.pdbx_strand_id
1 'polypeptide(L)'
;MDAILAARGALQRALSSRTAATSDSQRCVGSTPHALRRFTRLAAVLPLIVLAACATAPNPESPPTAGHTTSAPPATRDNISRFPIEHYDQDVDHWIRPDAPGYDQPLLSAQEQTQRFDAFRARYFGTAPRDPSPWNGTWLATSLLNAGGAAQLADSQARRVSRFDNSRSGIRKTYGENFQPHTQAWIRAIESNMALAQLDADHASWPYDPRRRGITVDNALVRLLPTNDPAFYDFREAGEGYPFDALQDSALRPGTPVYTLARSQDGAWLLVYSPDLIGWIDARTVASVDARFVATWRDAAQRSLGAIVRHDATLSDTAPGTTTPIYRTFAPIGTVLPLVQSRDGRQMAMFPIADAQRHAQVHMAALDASSFVRMPWTLTPRHMAQVMKQQIGRPYGWGNTLFYNDCSAETRSLFAPFGVWLPRHSSDQLRAGRRTDLRDADIDTRLRTLAERGRPLMTLIHINGHIMLYLGNAERDGVSVPMTYQNVWGLSPADNSRRNVIGGSVILPLLKTYPEDPAVRSLAGKPLFEISVIGGSASNESTPSPGVDSPEEMPQ
;
A
#
# COMPACT_ATOMS: atom_id res chain seq x y z
N MET A 1 -41.69 2.06 -60.74
CA MET A 1 -42.43 3.29 -60.40
C MET A 1 -43.37 2.98 -59.26
N ASP A 2 -43.69 4.02 -58.49
CA ASP A 2 -44.85 4.17 -57.60
C ASP A 2 -45.00 3.22 -56.40
N ALA A 3 -45.20 3.85 -55.24
CA ALA A 3 -45.35 3.22 -53.93
C ALA A 3 -46.79 3.41 -53.41
N ILE A 4 -46.96 3.29 -52.08
CA ILE A 4 -48.10 3.73 -51.25
C ILE A 4 -49.17 2.65 -50.95
N LEU A 5 -49.21 2.29 -49.64
CA LEU A 5 -50.33 1.94 -48.72
C LEU A 5 -51.64 1.29 -49.29
N ALA A 6 -52.35 0.38 -48.58
CA ALA A 6 -52.65 0.44 -47.14
C ALA A 6 -53.24 -0.84 -46.49
N ALA A 7 -52.93 -1.00 -45.19
CA ALA A 7 -53.84 -1.30 -44.07
C ALA A 7 -54.59 -2.65 -43.87
N ARG A 8 -54.75 -2.98 -42.56
CA ARG A 8 -55.63 -3.99 -41.90
C ARG A 8 -55.25 -5.48 -42.13
N GLY A 9 -55.59 -6.42 -41.23
CA GLY A 9 -56.31 -6.31 -39.95
C GLY A 9 -56.15 -7.61 -39.11
N ALA A 10 -56.53 -7.61 -37.83
CA ALA A 10 -56.07 -8.62 -36.87
C ALA A 10 -57.09 -9.72 -36.48
N LEU A 11 -56.53 -10.92 -36.25
CA LEU A 11 -56.93 -12.02 -35.34
C LEU A 11 -58.27 -12.80 -35.49
N GLN A 12 -58.12 -14.12 -35.29
CA GLN A 12 -59.06 -15.11 -34.72
C GLN A 12 -60.36 -15.49 -35.46
N ARG A 13 -60.42 -16.77 -35.86
CA ARG A 13 -61.25 -17.80 -35.19
C ARG A 13 -60.79 -19.22 -35.57
N ALA A 14 -61.34 -20.24 -34.89
CA ALA A 14 -60.90 -21.65 -34.98
C ALA A 14 -62.09 -22.61 -35.21
N LEU A 15 -61.78 -23.85 -35.60
CA LEU A 15 -62.67 -25.02 -35.65
C LEU A 15 -61.92 -26.20 -34.98
N SER A 16 -62.43 -26.78 -33.88
CA SER A 16 -63.36 -27.93 -33.81
C SER A 16 -62.66 -29.30 -33.96
N SER A 17 -63.06 -30.40 -33.28
CA SER A 17 -64.37 -30.73 -32.69
C SER A 17 -64.37 -31.81 -31.57
N ARG A 18 -65.28 -31.66 -30.58
CA ARG A 18 -66.04 -32.72 -29.81
C ARG A 18 -65.23 -33.70 -28.92
N THR A 19 -65.76 -34.34 -27.86
CA THR A 19 -67.09 -34.40 -27.19
C THR A 19 -66.96 -33.97 -25.71
N ALA A 20 -67.87 -33.22 -25.05
CA ALA A 20 -69.21 -33.60 -24.55
C ALA A 20 -69.20 -34.85 -23.64
N ALA A 21 -69.77 -34.90 -22.43
CA ALA A 21 -70.55 -33.98 -21.57
C ALA A 21 -70.49 -34.55 -20.11
N THR A 22 -71.04 -34.09 -18.96
CA THR A 22 -71.82 -32.97 -18.33
C THR A 22 -71.80 -33.28 -16.79
N SER A 23 -72.37 -32.62 -15.76
CA SER A 23 -73.07 -31.36 -15.38
C SER A 23 -73.31 -31.47 -13.84
N ASP A 24 -73.49 -30.45 -12.97
CA ASP A 24 -73.37 -28.99 -12.99
C ASP A 24 -73.21 -28.53 -11.50
N SER A 25 -72.36 -27.56 -11.15
CA SER A 25 -72.60 -26.10 -11.08
C SER A 25 -73.48 -25.57 -9.92
N GLN A 26 -72.97 -24.56 -9.20
CA GLN A 26 -73.71 -23.37 -8.74
C GLN A 26 -72.74 -22.25 -8.27
N ARG A 27 -73.27 -21.03 -8.08
CA ARG A 27 -72.53 -19.79 -7.73
C ARG A 27 -73.03 -19.23 -6.39
N CYS A 28 -72.24 -18.40 -5.70
CA CYS A 28 -72.55 -16.96 -5.53
C CYS A 28 -71.59 -16.16 -4.63
N VAL A 29 -71.58 -14.84 -4.89
CA VAL A 29 -71.47 -13.66 -3.99
C VAL A 29 -70.77 -13.82 -2.62
N GLY A 30 -69.83 -12.91 -2.32
CA GLY A 30 -69.16 -12.83 -1.01
C GLY A 30 -69.56 -11.64 -0.13
N SER A 31 -69.17 -11.68 1.14
CA SER A 31 -69.28 -10.59 2.13
C SER A 31 -68.39 -10.88 3.35
N THR A 32 -67.74 -9.85 3.92
CA THR A 32 -67.22 -9.89 5.32
C THR A 32 -68.34 -9.60 6.32
N PRO A 33 -68.28 -10.14 7.56
CA PRO A 33 -67.99 -9.26 8.70
C PRO A 33 -67.22 -9.95 9.88
N HIS A 34 -67.04 -9.21 10.98
CA HIS A 34 -66.31 -9.61 12.20
C HIS A 34 -67.09 -10.50 13.20
N ALA A 35 -66.38 -11.38 13.93
CA ALA A 35 -66.40 -11.54 15.41
C ALA A 35 -65.46 -12.71 15.83
N LEU A 36 -64.62 -12.79 16.89
CA LEU A 36 -64.39 -12.11 18.18
C LEU A 36 -64.70 -12.99 19.42
N ARG A 37 -63.65 -13.62 19.99
CA ARG A 37 -63.43 -14.11 21.39
C ARG A 37 -62.03 -14.79 21.42
N ARG A 38 -61.08 -14.54 22.35
CA ARG A 38 -61.04 -14.55 23.84
C ARG A 38 -61.29 -15.95 24.42
N PHE A 39 -60.54 -16.46 25.39
CA PHE A 39 -59.42 -15.91 26.21
C PHE A 39 -58.07 -16.62 25.85
N THR A 40 -56.97 -16.73 26.61
CA THR A 40 -56.64 -16.52 28.05
C THR A 40 -55.15 -16.08 28.22
N ARG A 41 -54.42 -16.56 29.25
CA ARG A 41 -53.00 -16.24 29.56
C ARG A 41 -52.35 -17.40 30.33
N LEU A 42 -51.03 -17.56 30.19
CA LEU A 42 -50.12 -17.88 31.30
C LEU A 42 -48.77 -17.20 31.04
N ALA A 43 -47.90 -17.06 32.05
CA ALA A 43 -46.70 -16.23 31.98
C ALA A 43 -45.42 -16.94 32.45
N ALA A 44 -44.28 -16.50 31.92
CA ALA A 44 -42.94 -16.74 32.42
C ALA A 44 -42.14 -15.41 32.31
N VAL A 45 -41.18 -15.16 33.21
CA VAL A 45 -40.78 -13.79 33.57
C VAL A 45 -39.26 -13.63 33.75
N LEU A 46 -38.67 -12.79 32.90
CA LEU A 46 -37.40 -12.04 33.08
C LEU A 46 -36.09 -12.84 33.34
N PRO A 47 -34.90 -12.18 33.38
CA PRO A 47 -34.60 -10.76 33.20
C PRO A 47 -33.65 -10.38 32.04
N LEU A 48 -33.75 -9.12 31.60
CA LEU A 48 -32.65 -8.38 30.96
C LEU A 48 -31.61 -7.99 32.04
N ILE A 49 -30.33 -7.98 31.68
CA ILE A 49 -29.29 -7.31 32.47
C ILE A 49 -29.17 -5.86 31.99
N VAL A 50 -29.29 -4.91 32.91
CA VAL A 50 -29.04 -3.47 32.66
C VAL A 50 -27.97 -3.00 33.63
N LEU A 51 -26.92 -2.38 33.09
CA LEU A 51 -25.88 -1.72 33.89
C LEU A 51 -26.44 -0.43 34.50
N ALA A 52 -26.39 -0.33 35.83
CA ALA A 52 -26.66 0.89 36.58
C ALA A 52 -25.44 1.24 37.44
N ALA A 53 -25.04 2.51 37.43
CA ALA A 53 -23.85 2.96 38.17
C ALA A 53 -24.17 3.23 39.65
N CYS A 54 -23.29 2.80 40.53
CA CYS A 54 -23.29 3.20 41.94
C CYS A 54 -22.13 4.19 42.19
N ALA A 55 -22.44 5.48 42.12
CA ALA A 55 -21.53 6.55 42.55
C ALA A 55 -22.08 7.17 43.84
N THR A 56 -21.48 6.82 44.98
CA THR A 56 -21.84 7.36 46.31
C THR A 56 -20.58 7.63 47.11
N ALA A 57 -20.30 8.89 47.43
CA ALA A 57 -19.21 9.30 48.29
C ALA A 57 -19.73 9.64 49.70
N PRO A 58 -18.96 9.33 50.76
CA PRO A 58 -19.09 10.00 52.05
C PRO A 58 -17.78 10.71 52.46
N ASN A 59 -17.90 12.02 52.65
CA ASN A 59 -17.19 13.01 53.50
C ASN A 59 -15.78 12.77 54.12
N PRO A 60 -15.04 13.86 54.45
CA PRO A 60 -13.62 13.80 54.79
C PRO A 60 -13.32 13.69 56.28
N GLU A 61 -12.28 12.91 56.61
CA GLU A 61 -11.52 13.03 57.87
C GLU A 61 -10.00 13.06 57.56
N SER A 62 -9.21 13.66 58.47
CA SER A 62 -7.76 13.87 58.30
C SER A 62 -6.93 12.81 59.05
N PRO A 63 -5.65 12.58 58.66
CA PRO A 63 -5.09 11.23 58.66
C PRO A 63 -4.20 10.86 59.86
N PRO A 64 -4.01 9.55 60.12
CA PRO A 64 -2.84 9.03 60.82
C PRO A 64 -1.62 8.99 59.89
N THR A 65 -0.44 9.35 60.39
CA THR A 65 0.84 9.31 59.66
C THR A 65 1.36 7.89 59.48
N ALA A 66 1.67 7.50 58.23
CA ALA A 66 2.41 6.27 57.95
C ALA A 66 3.32 6.41 56.71
N GLY A 67 4.59 6.02 56.86
CA GLY A 67 5.56 5.63 55.82
C GLY A 67 5.57 6.36 54.47
N HIS A 68 6.59 7.20 54.24
CA HIS A 68 7.01 7.57 52.88
C HIS A 68 7.65 6.37 52.16
N THR A 69 6.84 5.47 51.59
CA THR A 69 7.27 4.71 50.42
C THR A 69 7.14 5.61 49.20
N THR A 70 8.25 6.20 48.75
CA THR A 70 8.31 6.81 47.42
C THR A 70 8.02 5.74 46.38
N SER A 71 6.79 5.71 45.87
CA SER A 71 6.48 5.00 44.64
C SER A 71 7.41 5.52 43.55
N ALA A 72 8.29 4.66 43.05
CA ALA A 72 9.07 4.99 41.87
C ALA A 72 8.10 5.44 40.76
N PRO A 73 8.45 6.46 39.95
CA PRO A 73 7.64 6.80 38.79
C PRO A 73 7.47 5.55 37.92
N PRO A 74 6.31 5.36 37.27
CA PRO A 74 6.07 4.18 36.43
C PRO A 74 7.19 4.09 35.40
N ALA A 75 7.85 2.93 35.36
CA ALA A 75 9.11 2.76 34.63
C ALA A 75 8.99 3.28 33.20
N THR A 76 9.81 4.29 32.89
CA THR A 76 9.94 4.80 31.54
C THR A 76 10.38 3.68 30.61
N ARG A 77 9.99 3.77 29.33
CA ARG A 77 10.65 2.96 28.29
C ARG A 77 12.02 3.58 28.08
N ASP A 78 12.99 3.20 28.90
CA ASP A 78 14.35 3.78 28.93
C ASP A 78 15.10 3.63 27.59
N ASN A 79 14.55 2.81 26.68
CA ASN A 79 15.01 2.60 25.31
C ASN A 79 14.35 3.53 24.26
N ILE A 80 13.40 4.41 24.61
CA ILE A 80 12.70 5.31 23.68
C ILE A 80 12.62 6.74 24.25
N SER A 81 13.09 7.71 23.46
CA SER A 81 12.91 9.15 23.68
C SER A 81 12.32 9.82 22.43
N ARG A 82 12.03 11.13 22.51
CA ARG A 82 11.60 11.94 21.35
C ARG A 82 12.78 12.77 20.83
N PHE A 83 12.96 12.80 19.51
CA PHE A 83 13.86 13.75 18.86
C PHE A 83 13.13 15.09 18.61
N PRO A 84 13.72 16.25 18.97
CA PRO A 84 13.08 17.56 18.82
C PRO A 84 13.23 18.08 17.37
N ILE A 85 12.49 17.48 16.44
CA ILE A 85 12.53 17.85 15.01
C ILE A 85 12.14 19.31 14.75
N GLU A 86 11.40 19.95 15.66
CA GLU A 86 11.07 21.37 15.66
C GLU A 86 12.28 22.33 15.66
N HIS A 87 13.50 21.85 15.94
CA HIS A 87 14.73 22.62 15.77
C HIS A 87 15.20 22.72 14.31
N TYR A 88 14.52 22.05 13.38
CA TYR A 88 14.90 21.94 11.97
C TYR A 88 13.74 22.44 11.10
N ASP A 89 14.02 23.35 10.16
CA ASP A 89 12.97 23.94 9.32
C ASP A 89 12.31 22.87 8.44
N GLN A 90 10.98 22.77 8.54
CA GLN A 90 10.15 21.82 7.79
C GLN A 90 9.36 22.50 6.66
N ASP A 91 9.53 23.79 6.39
CA ASP A 91 8.93 24.42 5.21
C ASP A 91 9.66 23.98 3.94
N VAL A 92 8.94 23.26 3.08
CA VAL A 92 9.41 22.80 1.78
C VAL A 92 9.83 23.97 0.88
N ASP A 93 9.23 25.16 1.00
CA ASP A 93 9.61 26.33 0.18
C ASP A 93 10.92 27.00 0.65
N HIS A 94 11.39 26.76 1.87
CA HIS A 94 12.74 27.15 2.28
C HIS A 94 13.78 26.39 1.44
N TRP A 95 13.61 25.06 1.36
CA TRP A 95 14.57 24.15 0.75
C TRP A 95 14.39 24.00 -0.77
N ILE A 96 13.18 24.20 -1.28
CA ILE A 96 12.84 24.15 -2.71
C ILE A 96 12.23 25.49 -3.13
N ARG A 97 13.06 26.54 -3.03
CA ARG A 97 12.70 27.94 -3.25
C ARG A 97 11.85 28.22 -4.51
N PRO A 98 10.62 28.76 -4.36
CA PRO A 98 9.77 29.13 -5.49
C PRO A 98 10.28 30.25 -6.38
N ASP A 99 11.22 31.08 -5.89
CA ASP A 99 11.86 32.17 -6.62
C ASP A 99 13.19 31.77 -7.28
N ALA A 100 13.62 30.51 -7.15
CA ALA A 100 14.85 30.03 -7.75
C ALA A 100 14.74 29.97 -9.29
N PRO A 101 15.74 30.42 -10.07
CA PRO A 101 15.70 30.40 -11.54
C PRO A 101 15.47 29.01 -12.18
N GLY A 102 15.70 27.94 -11.42
CA GLY A 102 15.47 26.55 -11.83
C GLY A 102 14.11 25.96 -11.42
N TYR A 103 13.23 26.69 -10.72
CA TYR A 103 12.06 26.11 -10.03
C TYR A 103 11.06 25.39 -10.96
N ASP A 104 10.92 25.87 -12.20
CA ASP A 104 10.09 25.27 -13.25
C ASP A 104 10.89 24.51 -14.32
N GLN A 105 12.21 24.37 -14.17
CA GLN A 105 13.05 23.66 -15.14
C GLN A 105 12.95 22.13 -14.96
N PRO A 106 12.82 21.34 -16.04
CA PRO A 106 12.84 19.88 -15.97
C PRO A 106 14.18 19.33 -15.44
N LEU A 107 14.11 18.47 -14.43
CA LEU A 107 15.25 17.76 -13.84
C LEU A 107 15.66 16.51 -14.65
N LEU A 108 14.82 16.09 -15.60
CA LEU A 108 15.08 15.07 -16.61
C LEU A 108 14.82 15.66 -18.00
N SER A 109 15.47 15.10 -19.02
CA SER A 109 15.06 15.39 -20.41
C SER A 109 13.69 14.76 -20.69
N ALA A 110 12.92 15.36 -21.60
CA ALA A 110 11.63 14.80 -21.99
C ALA A 110 11.76 13.37 -22.54
N GLN A 111 12.86 13.06 -23.24
CA GLN A 111 13.17 11.72 -23.74
C GLN A 111 13.38 10.71 -22.59
N GLU A 112 14.21 11.05 -21.60
CA GLU A 112 14.48 10.16 -20.46
C GLU A 112 13.22 9.96 -19.60
N GLN A 113 12.45 11.04 -19.38
CA GLN A 113 11.19 10.94 -18.63
C GLN A 113 10.14 10.08 -19.37
N THR A 114 10.10 10.15 -20.71
CA THR A 114 9.24 9.27 -21.53
C THR A 114 9.67 7.81 -21.41
N GLN A 115 10.97 7.51 -21.54
CA GLN A 115 11.51 6.15 -21.41
C GLN A 115 11.19 5.52 -20.04
N ARG A 116 11.36 6.28 -18.94
CA ARG A 116 11.03 5.82 -17.59
C ARG A 116 9.52 5.61 -17.41
N PHE A 117 8.69 6.48 -17.98
CA PHE A 117 7.23 6.32 -17.94
C PHE A 117 6.75 5.13 -18.77
N ASP A 118 7.40 4.81 -19.89
CA ASP A 118 7.11 3.59 -20.65
C ASP A 118 7.54 2.34 -19.90
N ALA A 119 8.66 2.35 -19.17
CA ALA A 119 9.03 1.27 -18.24
C ALA A 119 8.00 1.11 -17.10
N PHE A 120 7.50 2.22 -16.52
CA PHE A 120 6.40 2.22 -15.54
C PHE A 120 5.14 1.56 -16.12
N ARG A 121 4.72 1.99 -17.32
CA ARG A 121 3.53 1.47 -18.03
C ARG A 121 3.68 -0.02 -18.38
N ALA A 122 4.86 -0.45 -18.84
CA ALA A 122 5.17 -1.85 -19.11
C ALA A 122 5.03 -2.70 -17.84
N ARG A 123 5.55 -2.23 -16.71
CA ARG A 123 5.49 -2.93 -15.42
C ARG A 123 4.10 -3.03 -14.81
N TYR A 124 3.23 -2.04 -15.03
CA TYR A 124 1.82 -2.13 -14.60
C TYR A 124 0.97 -2.91 -15.62
N PHE A 125 0.91 -2.45 -16.87
CA PHE A 125 -0.12 -2.85 -17.84
C PHE A 125 0.43 -3.45 -19.16
N GLY A 126 1.76 -3.62 -19.28
CA GLY A 126 2.44 -4.04 -20.50
C GLY A 126 2.04 -5.41 -21.05
N THR A 127 2.46 -5.68 -22.28
CA THR A 127 2.05 -6.83 -23.12
C THR A 127 3.16 -7.39 -24.01
N ALA A 128 4.32 -6.73 -24.14
CA ALA A 128 5.46 -7.31 -24.84
C ALA A 128 6.05 -8.49 -24.03
N PRO A 129 6.76 -9.46 -24.65
CA PRO A 129 7.15 -10.71 -23.98
C PRO A 129 7.99 -10.58 -22.70
N ARG A 130 8.61 -9.41 -22.46
CA ARG A 130 9.44 -9.10 -21.28
C ARG A 130 8.82 -8.08 -20.33
N ASP A 131 7.61 -7.57 -20.61
CA ASP A 131 6.95 -6.58 -19.76
C ASP A 131 6.50 -7.21 -18.44
N PRO A 132 7.00 -6.77 -17.27
CA PRO A 132 6.76 -7.45 -15.99
C PRO A 132 5.40 -7.09 -15.38
N SER A 133 4.33 -7.19 -16.17
CA SER A 133 2.94 -6.94 -15.77
C SER A 133 2.26 -8.21 -15.26
N PRO A 134 1.52 -8.15 -14.13
CA PRO A 134 0.65 -9.26 -13.68
C PRO A 134 -0.47 -9.64 -14.66
N TRP A 135 -0.73 -8.87 -15.71
CA TRP A 135 -1.68 -9.22 -16.77
C TRP A 135 -1.01 -9.69 -18.06
N ASN A 136 0.30 -9.96 -18.04
CA ASN A 136 1.09 -10.47 -19.16
C ASN A 136 1.38 -11.97 -19.01
N GLY A 137 0.58 -12.80 -19.68
CA GLY A 137 0.73 -14.26 -19.63
C GLY A 137 2.06 -14.78 -20.20
N THR A 138 2.64 -14.09 -21.19
CA THR A 138 3.92 -14.49 -21.80
C THR A 138 5.09 -14.25 -20.84
N TRP A 139 5.08 -13.10 -20.15
CA TRP A 139 6.03 -12.85 -19.06
C TRP A 139 5.85 -13.88 -17.95
N LEU A 140 4.64 -14.01 -17.41
CA LEU A 140 4.34 -14.92 -16.30
C LEU A 140 4.77 -16.37 -16.58
N ALA A 141 4.41 -16.93 -17.74
CA ALA A 141 4.76 -18.30 -18.12
C ALA A 141 6.27 -18.52 -18.27
N THR A 142 7.03 -17.48 -18.64
CA THR A 142 8.49 -17.58 -18.81
C THR A 142 9.28 -17.26 -17.54
N SER A 143 8.83 -16.33 -16.71
CA SER A 143 9.58 -15.81 -15.56
C SER A 143 9.21 -16.42 -14.20
N LEU A 144 7.95 -16.85 -14.00
CA LEU A 144 7.40 -17.13 -12.67
C LEU A 144 6.61 -18.45 -12.58
N LEU A 145 5.84 -18.78 -13.61
CA LEU A 145 4.96 -19.96 -13.64
C LEU A 145 5.62 -21.18 -14.31
N ASN A 146 6.94 -21.14 -14.52
CA ASN A 146 7.74 -22.31 -14.89
C ASN A 146 8.10 -23.13 -13.63
N ALA A 147 8.55 -24.38 -13.78
CA ALA A 147 8.85 -25.28 -12.66
C ALA A 147 9.88 -24.73 -11.66
N GLY A 148 10.90 -23.98 -12.14
CA GLY A 148 11.89 -23.35 -11.27
C GLY A 148 11.31 -22.17 -10.46
N GLY A 149 10.44 -21.36 -11.09
CA GLY A 149 9.73 -20.27 -10.42
C GLY A 149 8.71 -20.77 -9.39
N ALA A 150 7.97 -21.84 -9.71
CA ALA A 150 7.07 -22.51 -8.77
C ALA A 150 7.82 -23.08 -7.55
N ALA A 151 8.92 -23.81 -7.78
CA ALA A 151 9.77 -24.32 -6.71
C ALA A 151 10.33 -23.20 -5.82
N GLN A 152 10.85 -22.11 -6.40
CA GLN A 152 11.34 -20.95 -5.65
C GLN A 152 10.23 -20.27 -4.83
N LEU A 153 9.01 -20.16 -5.38
CA LEU A 153 7.85 -19.62 -4.66
C LEU A 153 7.51 -20.49 -3.44
N ALA A 154 7.36 -21.80 -3.62
CA ALA A 154 7.05 -22.75 -2.55
C ALA A 154 8.12 -22.72 -1.44
N ASP A 155 9.39 -22.72 -1.84
CA ASP A 155 10.57 -22.67 -0.97
C ASP A 155 10.66 -21.35 -0.17
N SER A 156 10.41 -20.18 -0.80
CA SER A 156 10.32 -18.90 -0.08
C SER A 156 9.13 -18.86 0.89
N GLN A 157 7.96 -19.41 0.53
CA GLN A 157 6.84 -19.51 1.47
C GLN A 157 7.17 -20.42 2.67
N ALA A 158 7.83 -21.55 2.44
CA ALA A 158 8.28 -22.45 3.50
C ALA A 158 9.36 -21.82 4.40
N ARG A 159 10.29 -21.03 3.83
CA ARG A 159 11.24 -20.19 4.58
C ARG A 159 10.51 -19.19 5.47
N ARG A 160 9.53 -18.45 4.94
CA ARG A 160 8.73 -17.48 5.71
C ARG A 160 8.05 -18.17 6.90
N VAL A 161 7.39 -19.32 6.69
CA VAL A 161 6.82 -20.12 7.80
C VAL A 161 7.89 -20.50 8.83
N SER A 162 9.05 -20.99 8.39
CA SER A 162 10.17 -21.33 9.29
C SER A 162 10.72 -20.13 10.07
N ARG A 163 10.67 -18.91 9.52
CA ARG A 163 11.17 -17.68 10.15
C ARG A 163 10.28 -17.20 11.30
N PHE A 164 9.01 -17.60 11.32
CA PHE A 164 8.03 -17.25 12.36
C PHE A 164 7.67 -18.42 13.30
N ASP A 165 8.32 -19.58 13.13
CA ASP A 165 8.16 -20.75 14.00
C ASP A 165 9.05 -20.65 15.25
N ASN A 166 8.49 -20.05 16.31
CA ASN A 166 9.09 -19.91 17.63
C ASN A 166 9.55 -21.22 18.31
N SER A 167 9.21 -22.40 17.77
CA SER A 167 9.68 -23.69 18.28
C SER A 167 11.02 -24.14 17.69
N ARG A 168 11.52 -23.47 16.65
CA ARG A 168 12.78 -23.82 15.98
C ARG A 168 13.98 -23.17 16.65
N SER A 169 15.06 -23.95 16.80
CA SER A 169 16.35 -23.44 17.27
C SER A 169 16.94 -22.42 16.28
N GLY A 170 17.60 -21.39 16.80
CA GLY A 170 18.22 -20.32 16.01
C GLY A 170 17.27 -19.26 15.44
N ILE A 171 15.95 -19.43 15.56
CA ILE A 171 14.96 -18.43 15.11
C ILE A 171 14.77 -17.36 16.19
N ARG A 172 14.81 -16.08 15.78
CA ARG A 172 14.55 -14.93 16.67
C ARG A 172 13.06 -14.92 17.04
N LYS A 173 12.77 -14.99 18.33
CA LYS A 173 11.40 -15.12 18.87
C LYS A 173 10.51 -13.93 18.49
N THR A 174 9.29 -14.23 18.06
CA THR A 174 8.26 -13.24 17.74
C THR A 174 7.04 -13.29 18.66
N TYR A 175 6.34 -12.17 18.75
CA TYR A 175 5.30 -11.87 19.73
C TYR A 175 4.06 -11.28 19.04
N GLY A 176 2.88 -11.59 19.56
CA GLY A 176 1.61 -11.00 19.12
C GLY A 176 1.38 -9.57 19.68
N GLU A 177 0.23 -9.00 19.34
CA GLU A 177 -0.24 -7.69 19.81
C GLU A 177 -0.39 -7.59 21.33
N ASN A 178 -0.61 -8.72 21.99
CA ASN A 178 -0.70 -8.89 23.44
C ASN A 178 0.66 -9.09 24.15
N PHE A 179 1.77 -8.93 23.42
CA PHE A 179 3.15 -9.15 23.87
C PHE A 179 3.48 -10.58 24.35
N GLN A 180 2.64 -11.58 24.09
CA GLN A 180 2.95 -12.99 24.33
C GLN A 180 3.69 -13.59 23.11
N PRO A 181 4.64 -14.52 23.32
CA PRO A 181 5.26 -15.26 22.22
C PRO A 181 4.23 -16.05 21.43
N HIS A 182 4.34 -16.00 20.09
CA HIS A 182 3.53 -16.86 19.23
C HIS A 182 3.78 -18.34 19.51
N THR A 183 2.71 -19.14 19.47
CA THR A 183 2.76 -20.58 19.77
C THR A 183 3.06 -21.40 18.51
N GLN A 184 3.53 -22.64 18.68
CA GLN A 184 3.67 -23.56 17.55
C GLN A 184 2.30 -23.84 16.89
N ALA A 185 1.20 -23.86 17.65
CA ALA A 185 -0.15 -24.04 17.11
C ALA A 185 -0.58 -22.91 16.17
N TRP A 186 -0.22 -21.66 16.49
CA TRP A 186 -0.49 -20.49 15.65
C TRP A 186 0.18 -20.60 14.27
N ILE A 187 1.50 -20.82 14.23
CA ILE A 187 2.23 -20.90 12.95
C ILE A 187 1.80 -22.13 12.11
N ARG A 188 1.44 -23.25 12.75
CA ARG A 188 0.93 -24.45 12.04
C ARG A 188 -0.49 -24.26 11.50
N ALA A 189 -1.34 -23.48 12.16
CA ALA A 189 -2.65 -23.10 11.62
C ALA A 189 -2.50 -22.25 10.35
N ILE A 190 -1.55 -21.29 10.36
CA ILE A 190 -1.21 -20.46 9.20
C ILE A 190 -0.63 -21.32 8.06
N GLU A 191 0.38 -22.15 8.34
CA GLU A 191 1.03 -23.04 7.36
C GLU A 191 0.02 -23.98 6.67
N SER A 192 -0.92 -24.55 7.44
CA SER A 192 -2.03 -25.34 6.89
C SER A 192 -2.91 -24.47 5.98
N ASN A 193 -3.37 -23.31 6.47
CA ASN A 193 -4.25 -22.44 5.71
C ASN A 193 -3.60 -21.87 4.43
N MET A 194 -2.28 -21.72 4.36
CA MET A 194 -1.55 -21.31 3.15
C MET A 194 -1.73 -22.27 1.96
N ALA A 195 -2.12 -23.54 2.21
CA ALA A 195 -2.41 -24.53 1.17
C ALA A 195 -1.26 -24.72 0.15
N LEU A 196 -0.01 -24.73 0.64
CA LEU A 196 1.22 -24.62 -0.18
C LEU A 196 1.39 -25.71 -1.26
N ALA A 197 0.69 -26.84 -1.16
CA ALA A 197 0.64 -27.84 -2.24
C ALA A 197 0.13 -27.28 -3.58
N GLN A 198 -0.61 -26.15 -3.59
CA GLN A 198 -0.93 -25.43 -4.82
C GLN A 198 0.32 -24.97 -5.59
N LEU A 199 1.42 -24.67 -4.89
CA LEU A 199 2.67 -24.12 -5.43
C LEU A 199 3.67 -25.20 -5.88
N ASP A 200 3.38 -26.49 -5.65
CA ASP A 200 4.31 -27.57 -5.91
C ASP A 200 4.61 -27.71 -7.42
N ALA A 201 5.89 -27.88 -7.77
CA ALA A 201 6.34 -27.98 -9.15
C ALA A 201 5.87 -29.28 -9.83
N ASP A 202 5.64 -30.35 -9.06
CA ASP A 202 5.17 -31.64 -9.56
C ASP A 202 3.67 -31.64 -9.94
N HIS A 203 2.94 -30.55 -9.65
CA HIS A 203 1.58 -30.31 -10.18
C HIS A 203 1.56 -29.95 -11.68
N ALA A 204 2.19 -30.79 -12.50
CA ALA A 204 2.02 -30.91 -13.96
C ALA A 204 2.14 -29.59 -14.76
N SER A 205 3.12 -28.75 -14.40
CA SER A 205 3.30 -27.36 -14.85
C SER A 205 2.21 -26.39 -14.38
N TRP A 206 2.58 -25.13 -14.23
CA TRP A 206 1.66 -24.04 -13.89
C TRP A 206 1.28 -23.26 -15.18
N PRO A 207 0.30 -23.71 -15.98
CA PRO A 207 -0.15 -22.95 -17.14
C PRO A 207 -0.75 -21.61 -16.68
N TYR A 208 -0.40 -20.54 -17.39
CA TYR A 208 -1.01 -19.23 -17.17
C TYR A 208 -2.52 -19.31 -17.42
N ASP A 209 -3.31 -18.97 -16.39
CA ASP A 209 -4.77 -18.92 -16.47
C ASP A 209 -5.23 -17.44 -16.46
N PRO A 210 -5.80 -16.92 -17.56
CA PRO A 210 -6.26 -15.53 -17.62
C PRO A 210 -7.39 -15.20 -16.63
N ARG A 211 -8.01 -16.19 -15.99
CA ARG A 211 -9.03 -16.03 -14.92
C ARG A 211 -8.41 -15.74 -13.55
N ARG A 212 -7.11 -16.00 -13.35
CA ARG A 212 -6.38 -15.69 -12.10
C ARG A 212 -5.96 -14.21 -11.98
N ARG A 213 -6.17 -13.42 -13.03
CA ARG A 213 -5.97 -11.96 -13.01
C ARG A 213 -7.01 -11.29 -12.12
N GLY A 214 -6.58 -10.28 -11.39
CA GLY A 214 -7.44 -9.37 -10.65
C GLY A 214 -6.95 -7.92 -10.70
N ILE A 215 -7.65 -7.05 -9.98
CA ILE A 215 -7.28 -5.67 -9.71
C ILE A 215 -7.63 -5.33 -8.26
N THR A 216 -6.82 -4.53 -7.58
CA THR A 216 -7.17 -4.01 -6.26
C THR A 216 -8.30 -2.98 -6.36
N VAL A 217 -9.31 -3.13 -5.50
CA VAL A 217 -10.48 -2.22 -5.38
C VAL A 217 -10.44 -1.36 -4.12
N ASP A 218 -9.49 -1.65 -3.24
CA ASP A 218 -9.20 -0.94 -2.00
C ASP A 218 -7.67 -0.99 -1.76
N ASN A 219 -7.18 -0.32 -0.72
CA ASN A 219 -5.80 -0.44 -0.28
C ASN A 219 -5.58 -1.82 0.36
N ALA A 220 -4.51 -2.51 -0.04
CA ALA A 220 -4.25 -3.89 0.37
C ALA A 220 -2.91 -4.00 1.09
N LEU A 221 -2.91 -4.30 2.39
CA LEU A 221 -1.69 -4.62 3.14
C LEU A 221 -1.15 -5.98 2.66
N VAL A 222 0.07 -5.97 2.11
CA VAL A 222 0.84 -7.13 1.70
C VAL A 222 1.58 -7.69 2.90
N ARG A 223 1.32 -8.97 3.19
CA ARG A 223 1.82 -9.73 4.32
C ARG A 223 2.81 -10.81 3.86
N LEU A 224 3.80 -11.14 4.69
CA LEU A 224 4.68 -12.29 4.44
C LEU A 224 3.97 -13.64 4.62
N LEU A 225 2.95 -13.71 5.49
CA LEU A 225 2.09 -14.87 5.75
C LEU A 225 0.60 -14.43 5.77
N PRO A 226 -0.37 -15.31 5.48
CA PRO A 226 -1.80 -14.96 5.45
C PRO A 226 -2.41 -14.86 6.85
N THR A 227 -2.05 -13.82 7.60
CA THR A 227 -2.73 -13.43 8.84
C THR A 227 -2.74 -11.90 9.05
N ASN A 228 -3.74 -11.44 9.78
CA ASN A 228 -3.83 -10.07 10.30
C ASN A 228 -3.06 -9.90 11.63
N ASP A 229 -2.71 -11.00 12.30
CA ASP A 229 -1.91 -10.96 13.53
C ASP A 229 -0.51 -10.39 13.21
N PRO A 230 0.05 -9.51 14.06
CA PRO A 230 1.41 -9.05 13.89
C PRO A 230 2.40 -10.09 14.44
N ALA A 231 3.63 -10.09 13.91
CA ALA A 231 4.76 -10.79 14.52
C ALA A 231 5.85 -9.77 14.85
N PHE A 232 5.73 -9.13 16.01
CA PHE A 232 6.76 -8.23 16.52
C PHE A 232 7.97 -9.02 17.04
N TYR A 233 9.17 -8.45 16.96
CA TYR A 233 10.28 -8.89 17.82
C TYR A 233 10.13 -8.28 19.24
N ASP A 234 11.07 -8.59 20.14
CA ASP A 234 10.96 -8.25 21.56
C ASP A 234 10.86 -6.73 21.79
N PHE A 235 9.71 -6.27 22.29
CA PHE A 235 9.39 -4.85 22.51
C PHE A 235 10.30 -4.13 23.54
N ARG A 236 11.19 -4.87 24.21
CA ARG A 236 12.22 -4.34 25.11
C ARG A 236 13.50 -3.98 24.36
N GLU A 237 13.72 -4.52 23.17
CA GLU A 237 14.80 -4.13 22.26
C GLU A 237 14.40 -2.83 21.54
N ALA A 238 15.34 -1.90 21.40
CA ALA A 238 15.04 -0.58 20.84
C ALA A 238 14.90 -0.66 19.31
N GLY A 239 13.80 -0.11 18.77
CA GLY A 239 13.45 -0.25 17.36
C GLY A 239 12.67 -1.53 17.03
N GLU A 240 12.12 -2.19 18.05
CA GLU A 240 11.28 -3.40 17.94
C GLU A 240 9.96 -3.21 18.71
N GLY A 241 9.07 -4.21 18.66
CA GLY A 241 7.68 -4.04 19.09
C GLY A 241 6.87 -3.19 18.11
N TYR A 242 5.68 -2.72 18.50
CA TYR A 242 4.90 -1.80 17.67
C TYR A 242 5.69 -0.50 17.37
N PRO A 243 5.77 -0.04 16.10
CA PRO A 243 4.99 -0.47 14.91
C PRO A 243 5.68 -1.50 14.00
N PHE A 244 6.81 -2.08 14.39
CA PHE A 244 7.66 -2.96 13.57
C PHE A 244 7.13 -4.40 13.44
N ASP A 245 5.97 -4.55 12.84
CA ASP A 245 5.42 -5.87 12.51
C ASP A 245 6.27 -6.53 11.40
N ALA A 246 7.00 -7.59 11.75
CA ALA A 246 7.89 -8.30 10.83
C ALA A 246 7.14 -9.08 9.74
N LEU A 247 5.81 -9.24 9.84
CA LEU A 247 4.97 -9.77 8.76
C LEU A 247 4.51 -8.71 7.74
N GLN A 248 4.69 -7.42 8.02
CA GLN A 248 4.20 -6.33 7.17
C GLN A 248 5.25 -5.92 6.13
N ASP A 249 4.95 -6.16 4.84
CA ASP A 249 5.91 -6.00 3.73
C ASP A 249 5.64 -4.71 2.93
N SER A 250 4.41 -4.47 2.48
CA SER A 250 4.04 -3.28 1.70
C SER A 250 2.53 -3.02 1.72
N ALA A 251 2.06 -1.96 1.07
CA ALA A 251 0.69 -1.83 0.60
C ALA A 251 0.62 -1.78 -0.93
N LEU A 252 -0.42 -2.38 -1.51
CA LEU A 252 -0.88 -2.07 -2.86
C LEU A 252 -1.99 -1.01 -2.79
N ARG A 253 -2.04 -0.12 -3.79
CA ARG A 253 -3.00 0.98 -3.90
C ARG A 253 -4.21 0.53 -4.74
N PRO A 254 -5.37 1.22 -4.70
CA PRO A 254 -6.50 0.91 -5.59
C PRO A 254 -6.10 1.03 -7.07
N GLY A 255 -6.60 0.13 -7.92
CA GLY A 255 -6.29 0.11 -9.36
C GLY A 255 -4.98 -0.61 -9.75
N THR A 256 -4.23 -1.16 -8.79
CA THR A 256 -3.05 -2.00 -9.06
C THR A 256 -3.49 -3.35 -9.66
N PRO A 257 -2.98 -3.73 -10.86
CA PRO A 257 -3.26 -5.03 -11.46
C PRO A 257 -2.52 -6.15 -10.70
N VAL A 258 -3.15 -7.31 -10.54
CA VAL A 258 -2.56 -8.46 -9.82
C VAL A 258 -2.81 -9.80 -10.52
N TYR A 259 -2.02 -10.81 -10.20
CA TYR A 259 -2.21 -12.21 -10.60
C TYR A 259 -2.17 -13.12 -9.38
N THR A 260 -3.19 -13.97 -9.21
CA THR A 260 -3.31 -14.89 -8.07
C THR A 260 -2.48 -16.14 -8.29
N LEU A 261 -1.42 -16.30 -7.50
CA LEU A 261 -0.52 -17.47 -7.48
C LEU A 261 -1.15 -18.61 -6.66
N ALA A 262 -1.65 -18.31 -5.45
CA ALA A 262 -2.38 -19.24 -4.62
C ALA A 262 -3.49 -18.55 -3.81
N ARG A 263 -4.40 -19.33 -3.25
CA ARG A 263 -5.46 -18.89 -2.32
C ARG A 263 -5.41 -19.77 -1.07
N SER A 264 -5.67 -19.18 0.10
CA SER A 264 -5.77 -19.93 1.36
C SER A 264 -6.93 -20.93 1.38
N GLN A 265 -6.91 -21.94 2.26
CA GLN A 265 -7.97 -22.95 2.37
C GLN A 265 -9.34 -22.32 2.72
N ASP A 266 -9.35 -21.34 3.62
CA ASP A 266 -10.54 -20.55 3.98
C ASP A 266 -11.01 -19.58 2.87
N GLY A 267 -10.21 -19.40 1.82
CA GLY A 267 -10.46 -18.47 0.73
C GLY A 267 -10.27 -16.99 1.05
N ALA A 268 -9.92 -16.63 2.29
CA ALA A 268 -9.82 -15.25 2.78
C ALA A 268 -8.57 -14.50 2.28
N TRP A 269 -7.52 -15.21 1.86
CA TRP A 269 -6.25 -14.64 1.44
C TRP A 269 -5.84 -15.06 0.03
N LEU A 270 -5.13 -14.17 -0.65
CA LEU A 270 -4.54 -14.39 -1.98
C LEU A 270 -3.03 -14.15 -1.90
N LEU A 271 -2.22 -15.15 -2.28
CA LEU A 271 -0.83 -14.92 -2.62
C LEU A 271 -0.80 -14.36 -4.04
N VAL A 272 -0.40 -13.09 -4.18
CA VAL A 272 -0.43 -12.40 -5.48
C VAL A 272 0.94 -12.00 -5.96
N TYR A 273 1.10 -11.99 -7.29
CA TYR A 273 2.10 -11.18 -7.97
C TYR A 273 1.50 -9.82 -8.34
N SER A 274 2.23 -8.76 -8.02
CA SER A 274 1.92 -7.35 -8.33
C SER A 274 3.06 -6.72 -9.14
N PRO A 275 2.94 -5.49 -9.66
CA PRO A 275 4.05 -4.80 -10.32
C PRO A 275 5.26 -4.61 -9.39
N ASP A 276 5.04 -4.59 -8.07
CA ASP A 276 6.01 -4.14 -7.09
C ASP A 276 6.66 -5.30 -6.30
N LEU A 277 5.87 -6.28 -5.84
CA LEU A 277 6.31 -7.42 -5.02
C LEU A 277 5.38 -8.66 -5.10
N ILE A 278 5.74 -9.73 -4.37
CA ILE A 278 4.95 -10.95 -4.18
C ILE A 278 4.65 -11.17 -2.68
N GLY A 279 3.38 -11.32 -2.32
CA GLY A 279 2.96 -11.58 -0.93
C GLY A 279 1.46 -11.81 -0.78
N TRP A 280 1.03 -12.04 0.46
CA TRP A 280 -0.37 -12.35 0.80
C TRP A 280 -1.18 -11.08 1.03
N ILE A 281 -2.38 -11.00 0.45
CA ILE A 281 -3.35 -9.91 0.68
C ILE A 281 -4.74 -10.46 0.96
N ASP A 282 -5.54 -9.70 1.73
CA ASP A 282 -6.95 -10.00 1.98
C ASP A 282 -7.73 -10.03 0.66
N ALA A 283 -8.40 -11.15 0.37
CA ALA A 283 -9.17 -11.35 -0.85
C ALA A 283 -10.29 -10.32 -1.05
N ARG A 284 -10.76 -9.66 0.01
CA ARG A 284 -11.75 -8.58 -0.02
C ARG A 284 -11.21 -7.27 -0.59
N THR A 285 -9.89 -7.16 -0.78
CA THR A 285 -9.24 -6.00 -1.45
C THR A 285 -9.11 -6.18 -2.97
N VAL A 286 -9.34 -7.39 -3.52
CA VAL A 286 -9.16 -7.70 -4.95
C VAL A 286 -10.48 -8.09 -5.62
N ALA A 287 -10.72 -7.57 -6.82
CA ALA A 287 -11.77 -8.06 -7.72
C ALA A 287 -11.15 -8.85 -8.89
N SER A 288 -11.85 -9.90 -9.34
CA SER A 288 -11.47 -10.68 -10.53
C SER A 288 -11.76 -9.89 -11.81
N VAL A 289 -10.92 -10.06 -12.83
CA VAL A 289 -11.06 -9.33 -14.11
C VAL A 289 -11.16 -10.27 -15.31
N ASP A 290 -12.17 -10.04 -16.15
CA ASP A 290 -12.34 -10.79 -17.40
C ASP A 290 -11.51 -10.17 -18.55
N ALA A 291 -11.62 -10.75 -19.75
CA ALA A 291 -10.91 -10.23 -20.92
C ALA A 291 -11.40 -8.83 -21.35
N ARG A 292 -12.69 -8.52 -21.16
CA ARG A 292 -13.29 -7.23 -21.53
C ARG A 292 -12.80 -6.12 -20.60
N PHE A 293 -12.82 -6.33 -19.29
CA PHE A 293 -12.30 -5.41 -18.29
C PHE A 293 -10.83 -5.11 -18.54
N VAL A 294 -10.00 -6.15 -18.70
CA VAL A 294 -8.56 -5.99 -18.97
C VAL A 294 -8.31 -5.21 -20.26
N ALA A 295 -9.08 -5.45 -21.31
CA ALA A 295 -8.99 -4.67 -22.55
C ALA A 295 -9.38 -3.20 -22.32
N THR A 296 -10.55 -2.93 -21.72
CA THR A 296 -11.04 -1.56 -21.44
C THR A 296 -10.08 -0.78 -20.53
N TRP A 297 -9.53 -1.43 -19.50
CA TRP A 297 -8.59 -0.80 -18.57
C TRP A 297 -7.23 -0.51 -19.23
N ARG A 298 -6.66 -1.47 -19.99
CA ARG A 298 -5.42 -1.25 -20.75
C ARG A 298 -5.58 -0.15 -21.78
N ASP A 299 -6.67 -0.14 -22.54
CA ASP A 299 -6.99 0.86 -23.56
C ASP A 299 -7.11 2.28 -22.95
N ALA A 300 -7.77 2.42 -21.80
CA ALA A 300 -7.80 3.68 -21.06
C ALA A 300 -6.40 4.10 -20.55
N ALA A 301 -5.66 3.19 -19.91
CA ALA A 301 -4.31 3.43 -19.41
C ALA A 301 -3.29 3.73 -20.52
N GLN A 302 -3.50 3.20 -21.72
CA GLN A 302 -2.66 3.48 -22.89
C GLN A 302 -2.89 4.89 -23.43
N ARG A 303 -4.14 5.39 -23.43
CA ARG A 303 -4.46 6.79 -23.78
C ARG A 303 -3.94 7.80 -22.76
N SER A 304 -4.17 7.56 -21.47
CA SER A 304 -3.62 8.38 -20.40
C SER A 304 -3.70 7.67 -19.06
N LEU A 305 -2.63 7.76 -18.29
CA LEU A 305 -2.67 7.61 -16.84
C LEU A 305 -2.75 8.97 -16.17
N GLY A 306 -3.18 8.96 -14.91
CA GLY A 306 -3.01 10.04 -13.96
C GLY A 306 -2.54 9.48 -12.62
N ALA A 307 -1.93 10.34 -11.81
CA ALA A 307 -1.45 10.01 -10.48
C ALA A 307 -2.08 10.91 -9.42
N ILE A 308 -2.35 10.32 -8.26
CA ILE A 308 -2.82 11.07 -7.09
C ILE A 308 -1.64 11.77 -6.42
N VAL A 309 -1.80 13.08 -6.18
CA VAL A 309 -0.77 13.97 -5.60
C VAL A 309 -1.20 14.67 -4.32
N ARG A 310 -2.50 14.68 -3.99
CA ARG A 310 -3.03 15.06 -2.67
C ARG A 310 -3.04 13.84 -1.76
N HIS A 311 -2.81 14.05 -0.46
CA HIS A 311 -2.97 12.98 0.54
C HIS A 311 -4.38 12.40 0.50
N ASP A 312 -4.47 11.08 0.60
CA ASP A 312 -5.65 10.28 0.90
C ASP A 312 -6.93 10.73 0.16
N ALA A 313 -6.81 10.87 -1.16
CA ALA A 313 -7.85 11.44 -2.01
C ALA A 313 -9.05 10.47 -2.15
N THR A 314 -10.24 10.93 -1.78
CA THR A 314 -11.45 10.10 -1.76
C THR A 314 -11.86 9.61 -3.15
N LEU A 315 -12.04 8.29 -3.30
CA LEU A 315 -12.68 7.67 -4.45
C LEU A 315 -14.13 7.30 -4.09
N SER A 316 -15.05 8.04 -4.69
CA SER A 316 -16.49 7.83 -4.61
C SER A 316 -17.12 7.82 -6.00
N ASP A 317 -18.19 7.05 -6.17
CA ASP A 317 -19.07 7.08 -7.33
C ASP A 317 -20.48 7.55 -6.93
N THR A 318 -21.38 7.64 -7.91
CA THR A 318 -22.81 7.88 -7.66
C THR A 318 -23.61 6.83 -8.42
N ALA A 319 -24.54 6.15 -7.74
CA ALA A 319 -25.33 5.09 -8.36
C ALA A 319 -26.31 5.68 -9.40
N PRO A 320 -26.64 4.95 -10.49
CA PRO A 320 -27.62 5.40 -11.46
C PRO A 320 -28.97 5.73 -10.81
N GLY A 321 -29.42 6.98 -10.94
CA GLY A 321 -30.67 7.46 -10.34
C GLY A 321 -30.54 8.03 -8.93
N THR A 322 -29.35 8.06 -8.31
CA THR A 322 -29.11 8.78 -7.05
C THR A 322 -28.31 10.07 -7.27
N THR A 323 -28.30 10.95 -6.26
CA THR A 323 -27.43 12.13 -6.18
C THR A 323 -26.40 12.02 -5.06
N THR A 324 -26.64 11.15 -4.07
CA THR A 324 -25.71 10.88 -2.96
C THR A 324 -24.49 10.09 -3.45
N PRO A 325 -23.26 10.59 -3.26
CA PRO A 325 -22.06 9.83 -3.58
C PRO A 325 -21.84 8.70 -2.57
N ILE A 326 -21.36 7.56 -3.05
CA ILE A 326 -21.03 6.39 -2.24
C ILE A 326 -19.51 6.31 -2.12
N TYR A 327 -19.00 6.43 -0.89
CA TYR A 327 -17.59 6.20 -0.60
C TYR A 327 -17.19 4.75 -0.91
N ARG A 328 -16.06 4.56 -1.59
CA ARG A 328 -15.50 3.22 -1.89
C ARG A 328 -14.16 3.00 -1.20
N THR A 329 -13.23 3.92 -1.38
CA THR A 329 -11.89 3.88 -0.77
C THR A 329 -11.24 5.27 -0.82
N PHE A 330 -10.05 5.40 -0.25
CA PHE A 330 -9.17 6.55 -0.41
C PHE A 330 -7.95 6.13 -1.24
N ALA A 331 -7.37 7.08 -1.97
CA ALA A 331 -6.18 6.83 -2.78
C ALA A 331 -4.97 7.58 -2.17
N PRO A 332 -3.95 6.86 -1.67
CA PRO A 332 -2.69 7.47 -1.25
C PRO A 332 -1.95 8.15 -2.42
N ILE A 333 -1.00 9.01 -2.09
CA ILE A 333 -0.12 9.65 -3.08
C ILE A 333 0.66 8.60 -3.88
N GLY A 334 0.75 8.82 -5.19
CA GLY A 334 1.31 7.86 -6.13
C GLY A 334 0.37 6.68 -6.46
N THR A 335 -0.93 6.75 -6.12
CA THR A 335 -1.94 5.87 -6.72
C THR A 335 -2.09 6.24 -8.20
N VAL A 336 -2.03 5.25 -9.08
CA VAL A 336 -2.02 5.44 -10.55
C VAL A 336 -3.25 4.80 -11.16
N LEU A 337 -4.04 5.61 -11.88
CA LEU A 337 -5.34 5.26 -12.45
C LEU A 337 -5.43 5.75 -13.89
N PRO A 338 -6.21 5.11 -14.79
CA PRO A 338 -6.52 5.68 -16.09
C PRO A 338 -7.23 7.04 -15.92
N LEU A 339 -6.76 8.02 -16.69
CA LEU A 339 -7.29 9.37 -16.70
C LEU A 339 -8.16 9.53 -17.94
N VAL A 340 -9.45 9.79 -17.74
CA VAL A 340 -10.41 10.04 -18.83
C VAL A 340 -11.03 11.43 -18.68
N GLN A 341 -11.64 11.92 -19.77
CA GLN A 341 -12.45 13.14 -19.73
C GLN A 341 -13.93 12.79 -19.83
N SER A 342 -14.75 13.49 -19.06
CA SER A 342 -16.20 13.48 -19.19
C SER A 342 -16.66 14.27 -20.43
N ARG A 343 -17.95 14.19 -20.78
CA ARG A 343 -18.51 14.91 -21.94
C ARG A 343 -18.48 16.43 -21.80
N ASP A 344 -18.47 16.93 -20.58
CA ASP A 344 -18.28 18.34 -20.20
C ASP A 344 -16.80 18.71 -19.97
N GLY A 345 -15.86 17.85 -20.38
CA GLY A 345 -14.41 18.12 -20.41
C GLY A 345 -13.69 17.98 -19.07
N ARG A 346 -14.40 17.68 -17.97
CA ARG A 346 -13.81 17.49 -16.64
C ARG A 346 -12.89 16.26 -16.63
N GLN A 347 -11.84 16.36 -15.83
CA GLN A 347 -10.94 15.24 -15.58
C GLN A 347 -11.59 14.24 -14.62
N MET A 348 -11.53 12.96 -14.97
CA MET A 348 -12.07 11.85 -14.18
C MET A 348 -10.97 10.81 -13.95
N ALA A 349 -10.86 10.30 -12.73
CA ALA A 349 -10.11 9.09 -12.42
C ALA A 349 -11.01 7.87 -12.63
N MET A 350 -10.57 6.94 -13.49
CA MET A 350 -11.21 5.65 -13.69
C MET A 350 -10.72 4.69 -12.61
N PHE A 351 -11.62 4.17 -11.77
CA PHE A 351 -11.26 3.30 -10.65
C PHE A 351 -12.15 2.05 -10.60
N PRO A 352 -11.67 0.93 -10.03
CA PRO A 352 -12.43 -0.31 -9.98
C PRO A 352 -13.20 -0.43 -8.66
N ILE A 353 -14.39 -1.03 -8.70
CA ILE A 353 -15.08 -1.56 -7.51
C ILE A 353 -15.34 -3.06 -7.67
N ALA A 354 -15.55 -3.76 -6.57
CA ALA A 354 -16.03 -5.15 -6.59
C ALA A 354 -17.56 -5.19 -6.55
N ASP A 355 -18.17 -6.06 -7.35
CA ASP A 355 -19.58 -6.43 -7.20
C ASP A 355 -19.81 -7.52 -6.15
N ALA A 356 -21.08 -7.92 -5.98
CA ALA A 356 -21.48 -8.93 -5.01
C ALA A 356 -20.89 -10.34 -5.29
N GLN A 357 -20.40 -10.58 -6.51
CA GLN A 357 -19.70 -11.80 -6.93
C GLN A 357 -18.18 -11.60 -7.02
N ARG A 358 -17.67 -10.43 -6.57
CA ARG A 358 -16.27 -10.02 -6.58
C ARG A 358 -15.66 -9.83 -7.98
N HIS A 359 -16.48 -9.63 -9.03
CA HIS A 359 -15.97 -9.17 -10.31
C HIS A 359 -15.73 -7.65 -10.30
N ALA A 360 -14.77 -7.19 -11.10
CA ALA A 360 -14.42 -5.78 -11.19
C ALA A 360 -15.40 -5.01 -12.09
N GLN A 361 -15.95 -3.91 -11.57
CA GLN A 361 -16.75 -2.94 -12.32
C GLN A 361 -16.01 -1.60 -12.41
N VAL A 362 -16.19 -0.87 -13.52
CA VAL A 362 -15.48 0.38 -13.81
C VAL A 362 -16.33 1.58 -13.38
N HIS A 363 -15.83 2.36 -12.42
CA HIS A 363 -16.47 3.59 -11.93
C HIS A 363 -15.55 4.80 -12.15
N MET A 364 -16.12 6.01 -12.02
CA MET A 364 -15.45 7.27 -12.38
C MET A 364 -15.62 8.29 -11.25
N ALA A 365 -14.51 8.78 -10.70
CA ALA A 365 -14.49 9.86 -9.72
C ALA A 365 -14.04 11.16 -10.39
N ALA A 366 -14.77 12.26 -10.17
CA ALA A 366 -14.36 13.59 -10.64
C ALA A 366 -13.33 14.17 -9.67
N LEU A 367 -12.07 14.27 -10.08
CA LEU A 367 -10.98 14.78 -9.25
C LEU A 367 -10.37 16.05 -9.86
N ASP A 368 -10.15 17.05 -9.02
CA ASP A 368 -9.48 18.30 -9.38
C ASP A 368 -7.98 18.10 -9.68
N ALA A 369 -7.36 19.15 -10.22
CA ALA A 369 -5.96 19.14 -10.63
C ALA A 369 -4.94 19.30 -9.49
N SER A 370 -5.37 19.60 -8.25
CA SER A 370 -4.49 19.53 -7.07
C SER A 370 -4.54 18.16 -6.38
N SER A 371 -5.53 17.33 -6.74
CA SER A 371 -5.70 15.95 -6.27
C SER A 371 -5.16 14.91 -7.25
N PHE A 372 -5.40 15.09 -8.56
CA PHE A 372 -5.07 14.13 -9.61
C PHE A 372 -4.42 14.85 -10.82
N VAL A 373 -3.23 14.40 -11.23
CA VAL A 373 -2.47 15.01 -12.35
C VAL A 373 -2.24 14.00 -13.46
N ARG A 374 -2.16 14.47 -14.71
CA ARG A 374 -1.82 13.63 -15.86
C ARG A 374 -0.37 13.14 -15.78
N MET A 375 -0.16 11.85 -16.06
CA MET A 375 1.18 11.26 -16.14
C MET A 375 1.75 11.27 -17.57
N PRO A 376 3.09 11.42 -17.73
CA PRO A 376 4.03 11.80 -16.68
C PRO A 376 3.88 13.30 -16.40
N TRP A 377 3.73 13.69 -15.13
CA TRP A 377 3.79 15.10 -14.78
C TRP A 377 5.25 15.57 -14.99
N THR A 378 5.50 16.78 -15.48
CA THR A 378 6.89 17.22 -15.78
C THR A 378 7.70 17.24 -14.48
N LEU A 379 8.84 16.54 -14.42
CA LEU A 379 9.64 16.48 -13.19
C LEU A 379 10.43 17.78 -12.98
N THR A 380 9.85 18.74 -12.26
CA THR A 380 10.44 20.04 -11.89
C THR A 380 10.53 20.19 -10.37
N PRO A 381 11.39 21.09 -9.84
CA PRO A 381 11.39 21.42 -8.42
C PRO A 381 10.02 21.83 -7.88
N ARG A 382 9.27 22.67 -8.61
CA ARG A 382 7.91 23.09 -8.23
C ARG A 382 6.96 21.92 -8.03
N HIS A 383 6.93 20.98 -8.99
CA HIS A 383 6.03 19.84 -8.87
C HIS A 383 6.48 18.88 -7.76
N MET A 384 7.79 18.67 -7.58
CA MET A 384 8.31 17.87 -6.45
C MET A 384 7.94 18.49 -5.10
N ALA A 385 8.09 19.82 -4.95
CA ALA A 385 7.67 20.56 -3.76
C ALA A 385 6.16 20.43 -3.50
N GLN A 386 5.33 20.47 -4.55
CA GLN A 386 3.87 20.30 -4.42
C GLN A 386 3.47 18.92 -3.89
N VAL A 387 4.15 17.83 -4.29
CA VAL A 387 3.91 16.50 -3.71
C VAL A 387 4.48 16.39 -2.29
N MET A 388 5.68 16.92 -2.06
CA MET A 388 6.36 16.88 -0.75
C MET A 388 5.56 17.60 0.35
N LYS A 389 4.93 18.74 0.03
CA LYS A 389 4.03 19.48 0.94
C LYS A 389 2.78 18.70 1.35
N GLN A 390 2.39 17.67 0.60
CA GLN A 390 1.25 16.80 0.95
C GLN A 390 1.68 15.58 1.78
N GLN A 391 2.98 15.43 2.05
CA GLN A 391 3.57 14.26 2.68
C GLN A 391 4.39 14.59 3.94
N ILE A 392 5.01 15.79 4.00
CA ILE A 392 5.79 16.23 5.16
C ILE A 392 4.92 16.28 6.43
N GLY A 393 5.47 15.86 7.56
CA GLY A 393 4.76 15.68 8.82
C GLY A 393 3.86 14.44 8.90
N ARG A 394 3.64 13.66 7.83
CA ARG A 394 2.88 12.39 7.92
C ARG A 394 3.68 11.34 8.71
N PRO A 395 3.02 10.49 9.53
CA PRO A 395 3.68 9.45 10.30
C PRO A 395 4.50 8.43 9.48
N TYR A 396 5.42 7.76 10.18
CA TYR A 396 6.15 6.59 9.68
C TYR A 396 5.30 5.32 9.85
N GLY A 397 5.06 4.61 8.76
CA GLY A 397 4.37 3.32 8.73
C GLY A 397 5.27 2.22 8.20
N TRP A 398 5.90 1.46 9.11
CA TRP A 398 6.72 0.29 8.77
C TRP A 398 5.96 -0.65 7.81
N GLY A 399 6.53 -0.97 6.65
CA GLY A 399 5.89 -1.87 5.69
C GLY A 399 4.58 -1.35 5.08
N ASN A 400 4.33 -0.03 5.15
CA ASN A 400 3.02 0.60 4.95
C ASN A 400 1.93 0.28 6.01
N THR A 401 2.32 -0.03 7.25
CA THR A 401 1.39 -0.12 8.39
C THR A 401 0.48 1.11 8.47
N LEU A 402 -0.83 0.89 8.64
CA LEU A 402 -1.89 1.92 8.63
C LEU A 402 -1.95 2.77 7.34
N PHE A 403 -1.38 2.30 6.23
CA PHE A 403 -1.29 2.99 4.93
C PHE A 403 -0.49 4.32 4.94
N TYR A 404 0.26 4.58 6.02
CA TYR A 404 1.37 5.53 5.99
C TYR A 404 2.56 4.95 5.20
N ASN A 405 3.65 5.70 5.07
CA ASN A 405 4.85 5.27 4.35
C ASN A 405 6.00 4.94 5.32
N ASP A 406 6.85 3.99 4.96
CA ASP A 406 8.25 3.98 5.40
C ASP A 406 9.14 4.75 4.40
N CYS A 407 10.41 4.89 4.74
CA CYS A 407 11.44 5.55 3.94
C CYS A 407 11.43 5.23 2.43
N SER A 408 11.16 3.98 2.06
CA SER A 408 11.21 3.50 0.68
C SER A 408 9.84 3.53 0.00
N ALA A 409 8.74 3.43 0.76
CA ALA A 409 7.42 3.76 0.24
C ALA A 409 7.25 5.28 0.01
N GLU A 410 7.96 6.11 0.78
CA GLU A 410 7.95 7.57 0.66
C GLU A 410 8.53 8.05 -0.67
N THR A 411 9.76 7.63 -1.00
CA THR A 411 10.39 7.93 -2.29
C THR A 411 9.54 7.45 -3.47
N ARG A 412 8.95 6.25 -3.39
CA ARG A 412 8.02 5.71 -4.40
C ARG A 412 6.77 6.57 -4.56
N SER A 413 6.28 7.18 -3.47
CA SER A 413 5.12 8.08 -3.49
C SER A 413 5.48 9.41 -4.16
N LEU A 414 6.64 9.98 -3.85
CA LEU A 414 7.17 11.19 -4.49
C LEU A 414 7.40 11.01 -6.00
N PHE A 415 8.05 9.92 -6.42
CA PHE A 415 8.49 9.77 -7.81
C PHE A 415 7.41 9.25 -8.78
N ALA A 416 6.36 8.57 -8.28
CA ALA A 416 5.33 7.98 -9.14
C ALA A 416 4.58 8.97 -10.06
N PRO A 417 4.12 10.17 -9.62
CA PRO A 417 3.44 11.13 -10.51
C PRO A 417 4.24 11.56 -11.74
N PHE A 418 5.57 11.50 -11.63
CA PHE A 418 6.52 11.86 -12.68
C PHE A 418 6.78 10.70 -13.66
N GLY A 419 6.14 9.54 -13.49
CA GLY A 419 6.37 8.35 -14.30
C GLY A 419 7.69 7.62 -13.99
N VAL A 420 8.41 8.03 -12.94
CA VAL A 420 9.65 7.36 -12.50
C VAL A 420 9.27 6.24 -11.54
N TRP A 421 9.33 4.98 -11.99
CA TRP A 421 9.08 3.83 -11.13
C TRP A 421 10.27 3.56 -10.22
N LEU A 422 10.01 3.35 -8.93
CA LEU A 422 11.02 2.94 -7.94
C LEU A 422 10.62 1.58 -7.32
N PRO A 423 11.55 0.61 -7.22
CA PRO A 423 11.37 -0.65 -6.49
C PRO A 423 10.86 -0.50 -5.07
N ARG A 424 10.19 -1.55 -4.55
CA ARG A 424 9.64 -1.58 -3.19
C ARG A 424 10.70 -1.29 -2.11
N HIS A 425 11.82 -2.00 -2.14
CA HIS A 425 12.83 -1.96 -1.10
C HIS A 425 13.92 -0.91 -1.41
N SER A 426 14.32 -0.19 -0.37
CA SER A 426 15.46 0.74 -0.29
C SER A 426 16.66 0.37 -1.17
N SER A 427 17.25 -0.80 -0.94
CA SER A 427 18.46 -1.28 -1.62
C SER A 427 18.30 -1.48 -3.13
N ASP A 428 17.11 -1.88 -3.58
CA ASP A 428 16.78 -2.04 -5.00
C ASP A 428 16.60 -0.67 -5.70
N GLN A 429 16.18 0.38 -4.99
CA GLN A 429 15.96 1.72 -5.57
C GLN A 429 17.23 2.39 -6.09
N LEU A 430 18.41 2.00 -5.60
CA LEU A 430 19.69 2.46 -6.15
C LEU A 430 19.86 2.15 -7.64
N ARG A 431 19.10 1.19 -8.21
CA ARG A 431 19.12 0.86 -9.65
C ARG A 431 18.45 1.91 -10.55
N ALA A 432 17.67 2.85 -10.01
CA ALA A 432 16.99 3.90 -10.79
C ALA A 432 17.95 4.98 -11.33
N GLY A 433 19.21 4.98 -10.88
CA GLY A 433 20.21 5.97 -11.25
C GLY A 433 21.63 5.41 -11.25
N ARG A 434 22.61 6.28 -11.46
CA ARG A 434 24.03 5.93 -11.42
C ARG A 434 24.49 5.82 -9.97
N ARG A 435 24.49 4.58 -9.45
CA ARG A 435 25.02 4.20 -8.13
C ARG A 435 26.50 4.59 -7.97
N THR A 436 26.89 4.99 -6.77
CA THR A 436 28.26 5.18 -6.30
C THR A 436 28.32 4.67 -4.86
N ASP A 437 29.10 3.62 -4.65
CA ASP A 437 29.32 3.00 -3.33
C ASP A 437 30.39 3.79 -2.56
N LEU A 438 30.13 4.07 -1.29
CA LEU A 438 31.02 4.84 -0.40
C LEU A 438 31.16 4.16 0.97
N ARG A 439 30.91 2.84 1.07
CA ARG A 439 31.02 2.09 2.34
C ARG A 439 32.39 2.22 2.99
N ASP A 440 33.47 2.21 2.21
CA ASP A 440 34.85 2.26 2.71
C ASP A 440 35.38 3.70 2.91
N ALA A 441 34.57 4.72 2.59
CA ALA A 441 34.93 6.12 2.80
C ALA A 441 34.55 6.61 4.21
N ASP A 442 35.29 7.58 4.73
CA ASP A 442 34.96 8.27 5.98
C ASP A 442 33.76 9.23 5.83
N ILE A 443 33.21 9.70 6.96
CA ILE A 443 32.04 10.60 6.99
C ILE A 443 32.32 11.87 6.18
N ASP A 444 33.52 12.45 6.31
CA ASP A 444 33.91 13.67 5.62
C ASP A 444 33.94 13.49 4.10
N THR A 445 34.46 12.36 3.61
CA THR A 445 34.51 12.04 2.19
C THR A 445 33.15 11.62 1.64
N ARG A 446 32.30 10.96 2.44
CA ARG A 446 30.89 10.68 2.10
C ARG A 446 30.10 11.97 1.90
N LEU A 447 30.15 12.88 2.87
CA LEU A 447 29.45 14.18 2.82
C LEU A 447 29.98 15.06 1.68
N ARG A 448 31.31 15.13 1.51
CA ARG A 448 31.94 15.87 0.41
C ARG A 448 31.54 15.31 -0.96
N THR A 449 31.57 13.99 -1.13
CA THR A 449 31.19 13.34 -2.40
C THR A 449 29.70 13.55 -2.72
N LEU A 450 28.83 13.54 -1.70
CA LEU A 450 27.42 13.89 -1.87
C LEU A 450 27.24 15.37 -2.28
N ALA A 451 27.96 16.29 -1.63
CA ALA A 451 27.91 17.72 -1.95
C ALA A 451 28.43 18.04 -3.36
N GLU A 452 29.50 17.37 -3.81
CA GLU A 452 30.14 17.55 -5.12
C GLU A 452 29.41 16.85 -6.27
N ARG A 453 28.84 15.65 -6.04
CA ARG A 453 28.33 14.75 -7.10
C ARG A 453 26.83 14.49 -7.03
N GLY A 454 26.19 14.85 -5.93
CA GLY A 454 24.74 14.76 -5.79
C GLY A 454 24.04 15.83 -6.60
N ARG A 455 22.97 15.44 -7.29
CA ARG A 455 21.99 16.35 -7.92
C ARG A 455 20.80 16.53 -6.97
N PRO A 456 20.48 17.76 -6.51
CA PRO A 456 19.29 18.05 -5.73
C PRO A 456 18.01 17.48 -6.35
N LEU A 457 17.12 16.95 -5.50
CA LEU A 457 15.85 16.29 -5.86
C LEU A 457 15.98 15.06 -6.79
N MET A 458 17.20 14.68 -7.15
CA MET A 458 17.52 13.63 -8.12
C MET A 458 18.59 12.65 -7.62
N THR A 459 18.90 12.65 -6.32
CA THR A 459 19.87 11.72 -5.72
C THR A 459 19.25 11.02 -4.52
N LEU A 460 19.11 9.71 -4.62
CA LEU A 460 18.76 8.85 -3.50
C LEU A 460 20.02 8.49 -2.73
N ILE A 461 19.97 8.56 -1.40
CA ILE A 461 21.05 8.15 -0.50
C ILE A 461 20.52 6.95 0.30
N HIS A 462 21.18 5.80 0.16
CA HIS A 462 20.86 4.56 0.88
C HIS A 462 21.93 4.31 1.94
N ILE A 463 21.47 4.01 3.15
CA ILE A 463 22.27 3.60 4.29
C ILE A 463 21.63 2.36 4.91
N ASN A 464 22.32 1.68 5.82
CA ASN A 464 21.83 0.41 6.38
C ASN A 464 20.41 0.53 7.00
N GLY A 465 19.41 -0.06 6.33
CA GLY A 465 18.00 -0.07 6.71
C GLY A 465 17.18 1.16 6.31
N HIS A 466 17.74 2.14 5.58
CA HIS A 466 17.07 3.44 5.37
C HIS A 466 17.45 4.15 4.06
N ILE A 467 16.50 4.86 3.44
CA ILE A 467 16.71 5.62 2.21
C ILE A 467 16.10 7.03 2.30
N MET A 468 16.76 8.01 1.66
CA MET A 468 16.39 9.43 1.71
C MET A 468 16.68 10.14 0.39
N LEU A 469 16.02 11.28 0.16
CA LEU A 469 16.20 12.13 -1.02
C LEU A 469 17.07 13.34 -0.67
N TYR A 470 18.16 13.56 -1.42
CA TYR A 470 19.02 14.74 -1.29
C TYR A 470 18.32 16.00 -1.81
N LEU A 471 18.34 17.09 -1.02
CA LEU A 471 17.73 18.38 -1.37
C LEU A 471 18.74 19.43 -1.87
N GLY A 472 20.05 19.18 -1.71
CA GLY A 472 21.10 20.18 -1.90
C GLY A 472 21.86 20.42 -0.59
N ASN A 473 22.72 21.45 -0.58
CA ASN A 473 23.45 21.86 0.61
C ASN A 473 22.90 23.19 1.15
N ALA A 474 23.09 23.43 2.44
CA ALA A 474 22.83 24.72 3.07
C ALA A 474 23.93 25.05 4.10
N GLU A 475 24.20 26.34 4.30
CA GLU A 475 25.13 26.80 5.33
C GLU A 475 24.53 26.66 6.73
N ARG A 476 25.23 25.97 7.63
CA ARG A 476 24.89 25.89 9.05
C ARG A 476 26.17 26.04 9.87
N ASP A 477 26.16 26.98 10.82
CA ASP A 477 27.29 27.24 11.73
C ASP A 477 28.63 27.52 11.01
N GLY A 478 28.56 28.05 9.77
CA GLY A 478 29.72 28.31 8.90
C GLY A 478 30.20 27.10 8.08
N VAL A 479 29.38 26.05 7.98
CA VAL A 479 29.67 24.82 7.22
C VAL A 479 28.50 24.45 6.31
N SER A 480 28.76 24.31 5.01
CA SER A 480 27.85 23.69 4.04
C SER A 480 27.54 22.24 4.41
N VAL A 481 26.31 21.97 4.87
CA VAL A 481 25.80 20.63 5.21
C VAL A 481 24.81 20.10 4.16
N PRO A 482 24.89 18.81 3.76
CA PRO A 482 23.88 18.19 2.90
C PRO A 482 22.52 18.05 3.60
N MET A 483 21.47 18.53 2.94
CA MET A 483 20.08 18.47 3.38
C MET A 483 19.34 17.29 2.73
N THR A 484 18.43 16.65 3.47
CA THR A 484 17.67 15.49 2.99
C THR A 484 16.19 15.55 3.38
N TYR A 485 15.32 15.02 2.52
CA TYR A 485 13.93 14.68 2.85
C TYR A 485 13.80 13.15 3.01
N GLN A 486 13.12 12.72 4.07
CA GLN A 486 13.02 11.30 4.44
C GLN A 486 11.83 11.03 5.36
N ASN A 487 11.19 9.86 5.21
CA ASN A 487 10.29 9.33 6.25
C ASN A 487 11.09 8.35 7.13
N VAL A 488 11.34 8.71 8.38
CA VAL A 488 12.30 8.04 9.27
C VAL A 488 11.70 7.78 10.66
N TRP A 489 11.92 6.60 11.22
CA TRP A 489 11.42 6.28 12.56
C TRP A 489 12.16 7.04 13.65
N GLY A 490 13.50 6.99 13.66
CA GLY A 490 14.29 7.65 14.68
C GLY A 490 15.79 7.38 14.57
N LEU A 491 16.57 8.10 15.38
CA LEU A 491 18.03 7.97 15.42
C LEU A 491 18.46 6.99 16.53
N SER A 492 19.56 6.28 16.31
CA SER A 492 20.10 5.26 17.22
C SER A 492 21.56 5.56 17.59
N PRO A 493 22.00 5.35 18.84
CA PRO A 493 23.42 5.18 19.15
C PRO A 493 24.02 3.95 18.43
N ALA A 494 25.35 3.86 18.40
CA ALA A 494 26.05 2.79 17.68
C ALA A 494 25.83 1.39 18.27
N ASP A 495 25.58 1.30 19.58
CA ASP A 495 25.24 0.06 20.32
C ASP A 495 23.77 -0.36 20.18
N ASN A 496 22.97 0.42 19.44
CA ASN A 496 21.54 0.20 19.21
C ASN A 496 20.65 0.26 20.46
N SER A 497 21.17 0.69 21.62
CA SER A 497 20.53 0.58 22.96
C SER A 497 19.19 1.31 23.12
N ARG A 498 18.95 2.36 22.33
CA ARG A 498 17.74 3.21 22.40
C ARG A 498 17.36 3.80 21.04
N ARG A 499 16.22 4.49 20.95
CA ARG A 499 15.81 5.31 19.79
C ARG A 499 15.34 6.70 20.22
N ASN A 500 15.84 7.71 19.54
CA ASN A 500 15.26 9.06 19.57
C ASN A 500 14.26 9.15 18.41
N VAL A 501 12.98 8.99 18.71
CA VAL A 501 11.91 8.85 17.72
C VAL A 501 11.60 10.21 17.07
N ILE A 502 11.62 10.22 15.74
CA ILE A 502 11.15 11.29 14.87
C ILE A 502 9.73 10.91 14.39
N GLY A 503 9.58 9.69 13.86
CA GLY A 503 8.30 9.05 13.60
C GLY A 503 7.54 9.54 12.35
N GLY A 504 8.22 10.11 11.34
CA GLY A 504 7.53 10.60 10.14
C GLY A 504 8.41 11.19 9.04
N SER A 505 7.72 11.72 8.01
CA SER A 505 8.30 12.46 6.88
C SER A 505 8.81 13.84 7.29
N VAL A 506 10.12 14.07 7.17
CA VAL A 506 10.81 15.25 7.66
C VAL A 506 11.93 15.71 6.72
N ILE A 507 12.36 16.95 6.89
CA ILE A 507 13.61 17.48 6.35
C ILE A 507 14.66 17.52 7.47
N LEU A 508 15.84 16.93 7.20
CA LEU A 508 16.92 16.79 8.18
C LEU A 508 18.31 16.92 7.50
N PRO A 509 19.28 17.62 8.11
CA PRO A 509 20.67 17.63 7.65
C PRO A 509 21.40 16.32 7.98
N LEU A 510 22.36 15.95 7.12
CA LEU A 510 23.32 14.88 7.38
C LEU A 510 24.52 15.41 8.18
N LEU A 511 24.30 15.63 9.47
CA LEU A 511 25.34 16.09 10.40
C LEU A 511 26.32 14.97 10.78
N LYS A 512 27.57 15.35 11.10
CA LYS A 512 28.56 14.43 11.71
C LYS A 512 28.17 14.02 13.14
N THR A 513 27.50 14.92 13.85
CA THR A 513 26.97 14.77 15.21
C THR A 513 25.68 15.56 15.30
N TYR A 514 24.62 15.03 15.92
CA TYR A 514 23.40 15.80 16.19
C TYR A 514 23.54 16.49 17.55
N PRO A 515 23.36 17.82 17.65
CA PRO A 515 23.66 18.56 18.88
C PRO A 515 22.72 18.23 20.05
N GLU A 516 21.49 17.78 19.76
CA GLU A 516 20.52 17.41 20.79
C GLU A 516 20.80 16.07 21.46
N ASP A 517 21.61 15.22 20.82
CA ASP A 517 22.08 13.96 21.39
C ASP A 517 23.39 13.51 20.72
N PRO A 518 24.56 13.97 21.20
CA PRO A 518 25.84 13.63 20.60
C PRO A 518 26.20 12.13 20.62
N ALA A 519 25.43 11.29 21.30
CA ALA A 519 25.63 9.84 21.32
C ALA A 519 24.87 9.09 20.20
N VAL A 520 23.91 9.72 19.51
CA VAL A 520 23.31 9.07 18.31
C VAL A 520 24.28 9.09 17.14
N ARG A 521 24.39 7.95 16.45
CA ARG A 521 25.26 7.76 15.30
C ARG A 521 24.76 8.61 14.12
N SER A 522 25.65 9.39 13.51
CA SER A 522 25.38 10.08 12.24
C SER A 522 24.79 9.13 11.20
N LEU A 523 23.78 9.59 10.46
CA LEU A 523 23.25 8.86 9.31
C LEU A 523 24.33 8.63 8.23
N ALA A 524 25.23 9.60 8.04
CA ALA A 524 26.41 9.47 7.17
C ALA A 524 27.51 8.57 7.77
N GLY A 525 27.40 8.20 9.05
CA GLY A 525 28.28 7.27 9.77
C GLY A 525 27.72 5.86 9.96
N LYS A 526 26.60 5.47 9.32
CA LYS A 526 26.17 4.05 9.26
C LYS A 526 27.17 3.21 8.43
N PRO A 527 27.27 1.88 8.64
CA PRO A 527 28.27 1.05 7.94
C PRO A 527 28.17 1.13 6.41
N LEU A 528 26.94 0.99 5.89
CA LEU A 528 26.62 1.25 4.48
C LEU A 528 26.32 2.74 4.27
N PHE A 529 26.91 3.32 3.22
CA PHE A 529 26.52 4.61 2.65
C PHE A 529 26.73 4.59 1.14
N GLU A 530 25.66 4.77 0.38
CA GLU A 530 25.67 4.74 -1.08
C GLU A 530 24.77 5.83 -1.65
N ILE A 531 25.13 6.38 -2.81
CA ILE A 531 24.31 7.38 -3.51
C ILE A 531 23.95 6.88 -4.91
N SER A 532 22.73 7.17 -5.38
CA SER A 532 22.32 6.91 -6.76
C SER A 532 21.71 8.15 -7.39
N VAL A 533 22.36 8.65 -8.43
CA VAL A 533 21.97 9.88 -9.14
C VAL A 533 21.06 9.52 -10.32
N ILE A 534 19.79 9.90 -10.23
CA ILE A 534 18.76 9.64 -11.24
C ILE A 534 18.96 10.60 -12.43
N GLY A 535 19.22 10.03 -13.60
CA GLY A 535 19.35 10.73 -14.88
C GLY A 535 20.70 11.37 -15.17
N GLY A 536 21.00 11.46 -16.46
CA GLY A 536 22.32 11.77 -17.02
C GLY A 536 22.74 10.77 -18.10
N SER A 537 23.92 10.96 -18.69
CA SER A 537 24.45 10.05 -19.72
C SER A 537 24.77 8.66 -19.13
N ALA A 538 24.14 7.63 -19.71
CA ALA A 538 24.22 6.22 -19.34
C ALA A 538 23.64 5.85 -17.96
N SER A 539 22.38 5.41 -17.95
CA SER A 539 21.80 4.53 -16.92
C SER A 539 21.49 3.16 -17.54
N ASN A 540 22.23 2.12 -17.15
CA ASN A 540 21.94 0.74 -17.53
C ASN A 540 20.85 0.16 -16.62
N GLU A 541 19.59 0.49 -16.89
CA GLU A 541 18.44 -0.14 -16.23
C GLU A 541 18.28 -1.60 -16.69
N SER A 542 19.00 -2.53 -16.06
CA SER A 542 18.65 -3.94 -16.13
C SER A 542 17.35 -4.16 -15.35
N THR A 543 16.32 -4.69 -16.00
CA THR A 543 15.07 -5.09 -15.34
C THR A 543 15.22 -6.52 -14.84
N PRO A 544 15.30 -6.77 -13.52
CA PRO A 544 15.27 -8.12 -13.00
C PRO A 544 13.81 -8.59 -12.84
N SER A 545 13.63 -9.91 -12.79
CA SER A 545 12.44 -10.52 -12.19
C SER A 545 12.18 -9.98 -10.78
N PRO A 546 10.94 -10.01 -10.26
CA PRO A 546 10.75 -9.86 -8.81
C PRO A 546 11.67 -10.85 -8.08
N GLY A 547 12.44 -10.36 -7.10
CA GLY A 547 13.15 -11.25 -6.18
C GLY A 547 12.11 -12.06 -5.42
N VAL A 548 12.22 -13.39 -5.45
CA VAL A 548 11.34 -14.25 -4.64
C VAL A 548 11.68 -14.07 -3.15
N ASP A 549 12.97 -13.82 -2.88
CA ASP A 549 13.48 -13.14 -1.70
C ASP A 549 14.25 -11.89 -2.17
N SER A 550 13.96 -10.70 -1.63
CA SER A 550 14.94 -9.59 -1.55
C SER A 550 15.70 -9.71 -0.23
N PRO A 551 16.98 -9.31 -0.14
CA PRO A 551 17.72 -9.35 1.13
C PRO A 551 16.99 -8.58 2.24
N GLU A 552 16.71 -9.26 3.36
CA GLU A 552 15.81 -8.76 4.40
C GLU A 552 16.44 -7.60 5.20
N GLU A 553 16.18 -6.34 4.81
CA GLU A 553 16.54 -5.17 5.64
C GLU A 553 15.61 -5.07 6.86
N MET A 554 16.06 -5.54 8.02
CA MET A 554 15.46 -5.28 9.33
C MET A 554 16.53 -5.15 10.41
N PRO A 555 16.46 -4.18 11.36
CA PRO A 555 15.72 -2.90 11.38
C PRO A 555 16.68 -1.67 11.32
N GLN A 556 16.18 -0.46 11.64
CA GLN A 556 16.89 0.83 11.54
C GLN A 556 17.75 1.19 12.76
#